data_AF-A0A965I7W8-F1
#
_entry.id   AF-A0A965I7W8-F1
#
_cell.length_a   1.000
_cell.length_b   1.000
_cell.length_c   1.000
_cell.angle_alpha   90.00
_cell.angle_beta   90.00
_cell.angle_gamma   90.00
#
_symmetry.space_group_name_H-M   'P 1'
#
loop_
_entity.id
_entity.type
_entity.pdbx_description
1 polymer ?
#
loop_
_entity_poly.entity_id
_entity_poly.type
_entity_poly.pdbx_seq_one_letter_code
_entity_poly.pdbx_strand_id
1 'polypeptide(L)'
;IKLTFMDVTGSKTGKFLPTGRFKDLINGLEVTCMDVTMPVVIGRATDFGITGYEDWEALDLNKPLFEKMEAIRLKAAKMMGLGDARKSVAPKFALLAPAKKDGTIAVRYFMPWQTHPTLAATSSQCLAACVLTPGTVADGLCHRPETNPATIVFEHSLGSMSVGLDYDYRGLHSVVNAAHITRTARKLSSGLIYAPNSIWV
;
A
#
# COMPACT_ATOMS: atom_id res chain seq x y z
N ILE A 1 -0.32 5.39 21.11
CA ILE A 1 -1.00 4.07 21.07
C ILE A 1 -0.20 3.18 20.11
N LYS A 2 0.40 2.10 20.61
CA LYS A 2 1.08 1.10 19.77
C LYS A 2 0.04 0.07 19.33
N LEU A 3 -0.13 -0.09 18.03
CA LEU A 3 -1.00 -1.10 17.44
C LEU A 3 -0.12 -2.22 16.88
N THR A 4 -0.44 -3.45 17.25
CA THR A 4 0.20 -4.65 16.72
C THR A 4 -0.86 -5.46 15.99
N PHE A 5 -0.60 -5.77 14.72
CA PHE A 5 -1.45 -6.58 13.86
C PHE A 5 -0.79 -7.94 13.67
N MET A 6 -1.51 -9.01 14.02
CA MET A 6 -1.08 -10.39 13.86
C MET A 6 -1.80 -11.01 12.67
N ASP A 7 -1.27 -12.11 12.11
CA ASP A 7 -1.91 -12.90 11.06
C ASP A 7 -2.37 -12.08 9.83
N VAL A 8 -1.53 -11.14 9.42
CA VAL A 8 -1.87 -10.14 8.39
C VAL A 8 -1.63 -10.63 6.95
N THR A 9 -0.91 -11.73 6.77
CA THR A 9 -0.52 -12.24 5.45
C THR A 9 -1.73 -12.79 4.71
N GLY A 10 -1.95 -12.37 3.46
CA GLY A 10 -3.03 -12.89 2.62
C GLY A 10 -4.43 -12.51 3.10
N SER A 11 -4.59 -11.33 3.70
CA SER A 11 -5.82 -10.88 4.38
C SER A 11 -7.12 -10.97 3.54
N LYS A 12 -7.01 -10.91 2.21
CA LYS A 12 -8.15 -11.00 1.27
C LYS A 12 -8.04 -12.13 0.27
N THR A 13 -6.82 -12.57 -0.02
CA THR A 13 -6.50 -13.52 -1.09
C THR A 13 -5.98 -14.86 -0.57
N GLY A 14 -5.68 -14.95 0.72
CA GLY A 14 -5.05 -16.11 1.36
C GLY A 14 -3.58 -16.30 1.01
N LYS A 15 -2.94 -15.37 0.28
CA LYS A 15 -1.56 -15.52 -0.22
C LYS A 15 -0.77 -14.23 -0.04
N PHE A 16 0.53 -14.36 0.24
CA PHE A 16 1.46 -13.24 0.32
C PHE A 16 1.64 -12.52 -1.03
N LEU A 17 1.92 -13.29 -2.08
CA LEU A 17 1.98 -12.85 -3.49
C LEU A 17 0.89 -13.59 -4.27
N PRO A 18 -0.31 -13.00 -4.42
CA PRO A 18 -1.47 -13.75 -4.94
C PRO A 18 -1.34 -14.19 -6.40
N THR A 19 -0.51 -13.49 -7.19
CA THR A 19 -0.19 -13.82 -8.58
C THR A 19 0.88 -14.91 -8.72
N GLY A 20 1.53 -15.30 -7.61
CA GLY A 20 2.63 -16.25 -7.59
C GLY A 20 3.94 -15.70 -8.14
N ARG A 21 4.07 -14.37 -8.29
CA ARG A 21 5.26 -13.71 -8.85
C ARG A 21 5.69 -12.54 -7.97
N PHE A 22 7.00 -12.28 -7.92
CA PHE A 22 7.54 -11.09 -7.26
C PHE A 22 7.26 -9.82 -8.06
N LYS A 23 7.25 -9.93 -9.39
CA LYS A 23 6.88 -8.88 -10.35
C LYS A 23 6.00 -9.46 -11.44
N ASP A 24 4.94 -8.72 -11.76
CA ASP A 24 4.04 -8.96 -12.88
C ASP A 24 4.26 -7.87 -13.93
N LEU A 25 4.26 -8.26 -15.21
CA LEU A 25 4.25 -7.32 -16.33
C LEU A 25 2.79 -7.08 -16.76
N ILE A 26 2.24 -5.92 -16.42
CA ILE A 26 0.86 -5.55 -16.72
C ILE A 26 0.85 -4.28 -17.57
N ASN A 27 0.33 -4.40 -18.80
CA ASN A 27 0.29 -3.31 -19.78
C ASN A 27 1.67 -2.69 -20.04
N GLY A 28 2.72 -3.53 -20.05
CA GLY A 28 4.10 -3.11 -20.29
C GLY A 28 4.82 -2.52 -19.07
N LEU A 29 4.20 -2.47 -17.90
CA LEU A 29 4.82 -1.96 -16.67
C LEU A 29 5.01 -3.09 -15.65
N GLU A 30 6.15 -3.09 -14.98
CA GLU A 30 6.40 -3.99 -13.86
C GLU A 30 5.68 -3.49 -12.61
N VAL A 31 4.91 -4.38 -11.98
CA VAL A 31 4.25 -4.14 -10.69
C VAL A 31 4.40 -5.34 -9.77
N THR A 32 4.41 -5.13 -8.47
CA THR A 32 4.28 -6.20 -7.47
C THR A 32 2.84 -6.23 -6.97
N CYS A 33 2.19 -7.39 -7.06
CA CYS A 33 0.86 -7.63 -6.49
C CYS A 33 1.02 -8.38 -5.16
N MET A 34 0.76 -7.72 -4.03
CA MET A 34 0.99 -8.28 -2.70
C MET A 34 -0.25 -8.10 -1.82
N ASP A 35 -0.46 -9.01 -0.87
CA ASP A 35 -1.54 -8.91 0.12
C ASP A 35 -1.02 -9.17 1.53
N VAL A 36 -0.84 -8.08 2.27
CA VAL A 36 -0.60 -8.07 3.73
C VAL A 36 -1.48 -6.97 4.32
N THR A 37 -2.48 -7.35 5.12
CA THR A 37 -3.53 -6.47 5.70
C THR A 37 -4.47 -5.81 4.68
N MET A 38 -3.97 -5.51 3.48
CA MET A 38 -4.69 -4.96 2.34
C MET A 38 -3.99 -5.39 1.06
N PRO A 39 -4.70 -5.91 0.04
CA PRO A 39 -4.11 -6.15 -1.27
C PRO A 39 -3.74 -4.83 -1.95
N VAL A 40 -2.49 -4.72 -2.42
CA VAL A 40 -1.94 -3.52 -3.08
C VAL A 40 -1.22 -3.93 -4.36
N VAL A 41 -1.46 -3.15 -5.42
CA VAL A 41 -0.63 -3.12 -6.62
C VAL A 41 0.43 -2.04 -6.44
N ILE A 42 1.69 -2.43 -6.51
CA ILE A 42 2.83 -1.57 -6.16
C ILE A 42 3.68 -1.39 -7.41
N GLY A 43 3.94 -0.15 -7.82
CA GLY A 43 4.78 0.18 -8.97
C GLY A 43 5.88 1.17 -8.61
N ARG A 44 6.75 1.48 -9.57
CA ARG A 44 7.74 2.57 -9.45
C ARG A 44 7.15 3.86 -9.99
N ALA A 45 7.35 4.96 -9.30
CA ALA A 45 6.86 6.28 -9.72
C ALA A 45 7.28 6.63 -11.16
N THR A 46 8.54 6.36 -11.51
CA THR A 46 9.12 6.66 -12.82
C THR A 46 8.41 5.94 -13.97
N ASP A 47 8.00 4.69 -13.76
CA ASP A 47 7.33 3.87 -14.78
C ASP A 47 5.92 4.40 -15.09
N PHE A 48 5.38 5.20 -14.17
CA PHE A 48 4.09 5.86 -14.26
C PHE A 48 4.20 7.33 -14.69
N GLY A 49 5.41 7.80 -15.01
CA GLY A 49 5.64 9.15 -15.53
C GLY A 49 5.59 10.24 -14.47
N ILE A 50 5.76 9.88 -13.19
CA ILE A 50 5.87 10.83 -12.09
C ILE A 50 7.20 10.65 -11.35
N THR A 51 7.58 11.65 -10.57
CA THR A 51 8.81 11.63 -9.77
C THR A 51 8.63 10.86 -8.46
N GLY A 52 7.40 10.77 -7.94
CA GLY A 52 7.08 10.19 -6.64
C GLY A 52 7.13 11.20 -5.49
N TYR A 53 7.32 12.48 -5.81
CA TYR A 53 7.48 13.57 -4.84
C TYR A 53 6.42 14.66 -4.98
N GLU A 54 5.47 14.53 -5.91
CA GLU A 54 4.35 15.44 -6.12
C GLU A 54 3.47 15.56 -4.86
N ASP A 55 2.82 16.69 -4.62
CA ASP A 55 1.76 16.73 -3.60
C ASP A 55 0.50 15.95 -4.07
N TRP A 56 -0.44 15.70 -3.14
CA TRP A 56 -1.63 14.91 -3.47
C TRP A 56 -2.62 15.68 -4.35
N GLU A 57 -2.66 17.01 -4.27
CA GLU A 57 -3.58 17.86 -5.04
C GLU A 57 -3.18 17.85 -6.52
N ALA A 58 -1.89 18.00 -6.81
CA ALA A 58 -1.32 17.88 -8.14
C ALA A 58 -1.54 16.49 -8.74
N LEU A 59 -1.42 15.43 -7.93
CA LEU A 59 -1.71 14.07 -8.38
C LEU A 59 -3.19 13.88 -8.71
N ASP A 60 -4.11 14.39 -7.90
CA ASP A 60 -5.56 14.31 -8.13
C ASP A 60 -6.01 15.01 -9.42
N LEU A 61 -5.25 16.00 -9.89
CA LEU A 61 -5.48 16.65 -11.18
C LEU A 61 -4.92 15.86 -12.38
N ASN A 62 -4.06 14.86 -12.15
CA ASN A 62 -3.42 14.06 -13.19
C ASN A 62 -4.32 12.90 -13.65
N LYS A 63 -5.35 13.22 -14.43
CA LYS A 63 -6.28 12.20 -14.99
C LYS A 63 -5.58 11.08 -15.78
N PRO A 64 -4.59 11.37 -16.66
CA PRO A 64 -3.88 10.31 -17.38
C PRO A 64 -3.19 9.29 -16.47
N LEU A 65 -2.64 9.72 -15.33
CA LEU A 65 -2.06 8.82 -14.33
C LEU A 65 -3.12 7.87 -13.74
N PHE A 66 -4.28 8.40 -13.35
CA PHE A 66 -5.38 7.59 -12.81
C PHE A 66 -5.93 6.59 -13.83
N GLU A 67 -6.09 6.98 -15.09
CA GLU A 67 -6.53 6.07 -16.17
C GLU A 67 -5.53 4.92 -16.36
N LYS A 68 -4.23 5.24 -16.38
CA LYS A 68 -3.15 4.26 -16.48
C LYS A 68 -3.13 3.29 -15.29
N MET A 69 -3.25 3.81 -14.06
CA MET A 69 -3.31 2.98 -12.85
C MET A 69 -4.57 2.12 -12.81
N GLU A 70 -5.75 2.64 -13.17
CA GLU A 70 -7.00 1.89 -13.12
C GLU A 70 -7.01 0.70 -14.09
N ALA A 71 -6.49 0.89 -15.31
CA ALA A 71 -6.34 -0.19 -16.27
C ALA A 71 -5.49 -1.35 -15.73
N ILE A 72 -4.40 -1.03 -15.02
CA ILE A 72 -3.53 -2.02 -14.38
C ILE A 72 -4.23 -2.64 -13.17
N ARG A 73 -4.85 -1.82 -12.31
CA ARG A 73 -5.53 -2.23 -11.08
C ARG A 73 -6.62 -3.26 -11.35
N LEU A 74 -7.44 -3.04 -12.38
CA LEU A 74 -8.52 -3.98 -12.74
C LEU A 74 -7.99 -5.33 -13.25
N LYS A 75 -6.87 -5.33 -13.98
CA LYS A 75 -6.24 -6.57 -14.44
C LYS A 75 -5.54 -7.31 -13.30
N ALA A 76 -4.81 -6.58 -12.46
CA ALA A 76 -4.19 -7.10 -11.25
C ALA A 76 -5.24 -7.70 -10.30
N ALA A 77 -6.38 -7.05 -10.10
CA ALA A 77 -7.47 -7.57 -9.27
C ALA A 77 -7.92 -8.96 -9.72
N LYS A 78 -8.12 -9.17 -11.03
CA LYS A 78 -8.45 -10.49 -11.59
C LYS A 78 -7.34 -11.50 -11.36
N MET A 79 -6.08 -11.11 -11.61
CA MET A 79 -4.90 -11.97 -11.40
C MET A 79 -4.72 -12.37 -9.93
N MET A 80 -5.08 -11.49 -8.99
CA MET A 80 -5.05 -11.74 -7.55
C MET A 80 -6.26 -12.55 -7.04
N GLY A 81 -7.23 -12.88 -7.90
CA GLY A 81 -8.45 -13.60 -7.50
C GLY A 81 -9.53 -12.74 -6.85
N LEU A 82 -9.45 -11.41 -6.94
CA LEU A 82 -10.40 -10.46 -6.33
C LEU A 82 -11.63 -10.17 -7.21
N GLY A 83 -11.66 -10.66 -8.45
CA GLY A 83 -12.78 -10.49 -9.37
C GLY A 83 -12.84 -9.10 -10.04
N ASP A 84 -14.06 -8.63 -10.35
CA ASP A 84 -14.28 -7.31 -10.95
C ASP A 84 -14.19 -6.20 -9.88
N ALA A 85 -13.13 -5.40 -9.96
CA ALA A 85 -12.84 -4.37 -8.98
C ALA A 85 -13.37 -2.96 -9.33
N ARG A 86 -14.19 -2.79 -10.38
CA ARG A 86 -14.72 -1.45 -10.77
C ARG A 86 -15.53 -0.76 -9.68
N LYS A 87 -16.25 -1.55 -8.88
CA LYS A 87 -17.05 -1.07 -7.73
C LYS A 87 -16.38 -1.41 -6.39
N SER A 88 -15.11 -1.83 -6.42
CA SER A 88 -14.35 -2.22 -5.23
C SER A 88 -13.21 -1.26 -5.00
N VAL A 89 -13.01 -0.92 -3.73
CA VAL A 89 -11.86 -0.12 -3.29
C VAL A 89 -10.57 -0.93 -3.18
N ALA A 90 -10.60 -2.24 -3.47
CA ALA A 90 -9.47 -3.16 -3.45
C ALA A 90 -9.25 -3.80 -4.84
N PRO A 91 -8.00 -4.08 -5.25
CA PRO A 91 -6.76 -3.74 -4.56
C PRO A 91 -6.53 -2.22 -4.58
N LYS A 92 -5.69 -1.74 -3.67
CA LYS A 92 -5.19 -0.36 -3.66
C LYS A 92 -4.04 -0.21 -4.64
N PHE A 93 -3.61 1.03 -4.90
CA PHE A 93 -2.43 1.30 -5.72
C PHE A 93 -1.41 2.12 -4.93
N ALA A 94 -0.12 1.83 -5.12
CA ALA A 94 0.96 2.62 -4.57
C ALA A 94 2.11 2.74 -5.56
N LEU A 95 2.77 3.90 -5.57
CA LEU A 95 3.95 4.17 -6.36
C LEU A 95 5.11 4.50 -5.43
N LEU A 96 6.24 3.82 -5.63
CA LEU A 96 7.45 3.96 -4.82
C LEU A 96 8.52 4.75 -5.57
N ALA A 97 9.30 5.53 -4.82
CA ALA A 97 10.48 6.23 -5.29
C ALA A 97 11.56 6.22 -4.19
N PRO A 98 12.84 6.48 -4.50
CA PRO A 98 13.86 6.66 -3.47
C PRO A 98 13.46 7.76 -2.49
N ALA A 99 13.80 7.60 -1.21
CA ALA A 99 13.61 8.66 -0.22
C ALA A 99 14.43 9.91 -0.58
N LYS A 100 13.94 11.10 -0.21
CA LYS A 100 14.67 12.38 -0.37
C LYS A 100 15.12 13.00 0.94
N LYS A 101 14.58 12.54 2.07
CA LYS A 101 14.95 12.96 3.42
C LYS A 101 15.52 11.73 4.13
N ASP A 102 15.33 11.63 5.44
CA ASP A 102 15.84 10.54 6.26
C ASP A 102 14.92 9.31 6.30
N GLY A 103 13.98 9.19 5.35
CA GLY A 103 13.13 8.02 5.21
C GLY A 103 13.85 6.83 4.56
N THR A 104 13.24 5.65 4.64
CA THR A 104 13.68 4.47 3.90
C THR A 104 13.29 4.56 2.44
N ILE A 105 12.06 4.99 2.15
CA ILE A 105 11.52 5.05 0.80
C ILE A 105 10.40 6.10 0.71
N ALA A 106 10.23 6.73 -0.45
CA ALA A 106 9.10 7.61 -0.72
C ALA A 106 7.93 6.83 -1.33
N VAL A 107 6.70 7.24 -0.99
CA VAL A 107 5.47 6.62 -1.47
C VAL A 107 4.40 7.66 -1.84
N ARG A 108 3.67 7.36 -2.91
CA ARG A 108 2.34 7.91 -3.20
C ARG A 108 1.31 6.80 -3.19
N TYR A 109 0.25 6.97 -2.42
CA TYR A 109 -0.74 5.93 -2.16
C TYR A 109 -2.12 6.41 -2.61
N PHE A 110 -2.86 5.54 -3.30
CA PHE A 110 -4.10 5.90 -3.98
C PHE A 110 -5.28 5.06 -3.45
N MET A 111 -6.35 5.75 -3.11
CA MET A 111 -7.66 5.21 -2.72
C MET A 111 -8.59 5.21 -3.94
N PRO A 112 -8.64 4.12 -4.70
CA PRO A 112 -8.26 4.01 -6.11
C PRO A 112 -8.44 5.25 -7.02
N TRP A 113 -9.44 6.07 -6.73
CA TRP A 113 -9.87 7.24 -7.50
C TRP A 113 -9.40 8.57 -6.93
N GLN A 114 -8.74 8.57 -5.77
CA GLN A 114 -8.16 9.76 -5.12
C GLN A 114 -6.80 9.43 -4.51
N THR A 115 -5.92 10.41 -4.46
CA THR A 115 -4.62 10.32 -3.80
C THR A 115 -4.82 10.50 -2.30
N HIS A 116 -4.20 9.62 -1.51
CA HIS A 116 -4.17 9.79 -0.07
C HIS A 116 -3.09 10.82 0.29
N PRO A 117 -3.39 11.85 1.09
CA PRO A 117 -2.42 12.90 1.43
C PRO A 117 -1.27 12.39 2.33
N THR A 118 -1.53 11.30 3.06
CA THR A 118 -0.52 10.59 3.87
C THR A 118 -0.29 9.15 3.38
N LEU A 119 -0.52 8.17 4.25
CA LEU A 119 -0.47 6.75 3.93
C LEU A 119 -1.45 5.99 4.84
N ALA A 120 -2.23 5.06 4.29
CA ALA A 120 -3.15 4.26 5.09
C ALA A 120 -2.41 3.22 5.95
N ALA A 121 -2.84 3.05 7.20
CA ALA A 121 -2.21 2.14 8.16
C ALA A 121 -2.21 0.66 7.71
N THR A 122 -3.21 0.23 6.95
CA THR A 122 -3.30 -1.16 6.46
C THR A 122 -2.34 -1.39 5.30
N SER A 123 -2.39 -0.53 4.28
CA SER A 123 -1.50 -0.64 3.11
C SER A 123 -0.04 -0.36 3.43
N SER A 124 0.27 0.44 4.45
CA SER A 124 1.67 0.67 4.85
C SER A 124 2.40 -0.62 5.26
N GLN A 125 1.66 -1.60 5.79
CA GLN A 125 2.20 -2.92 6.17
C GLN A 125 2.53 -3.74 4.93
N CYS A 126 1.63 -3.77 3.94
CA CYS A 126 1.88 -4.38 2.63
C CYS A 126 3.07 -3.76 1.91
N LEU A 127 3.20 -2.43 1.94
CA LEU A 127 4.33 -1.76 1.32
C LEU A 127 5.64 -2.07 2.04
N ALA A 128 5.63 -2.15 3.37
CA ALA A 128 6.83 -2.49 4.11
C ALA A 128 7.28 -3.92 3.81
N ALA A 129 6.33 -4.86 3.67
CA ALA A 129 6.62 -6.22 3.23
C ALA A 129 7.19 -6.25 1.81
N CYS A 130 6.68 -5.41 0.90
CA CYS A 130 7.25 -5.28 -0.45
C CYS A 130 8.70 -4.80 -0.41
N VAL A 131 9.02 -3.77 0.37
CA VAL A 131 10.38 -3.24 0.52
C VAL A 131 11.34 -4.32 1.08
N LEU A 132 10.89 -5.07 2.07
CA LEU A 132 11.68 -6.14 2.71
C LEU A 132 11.83 -7.41 1.86
N THR A 133 11.01 -7.59 0.82
CA THR A 133 11.05 -8.78 -0.03
C THR A 133 12.00 -8.56 -1.22
N PRO A 134 13.09 -9.34 -1.36
CA PRO A 134 13.93 -9.33 -2.56
C PRO A 134 13.15 -9.71 -3.82
N GLY A 135 13.50 -9.11 -4.95
CA GLY A 135 12.91 -9.40 -6.25
C GLY A 135 11.65 -8.59 -6.58
N THR A 136 11.14 -7.76 -5.65
CA THR A 136 9.97 -6.91 -5.90
C THR A 136 10.35 -5.63 -6.65
N VAL A 137 9.35 -4.83 -7.03
CA VAL A 137 9.59 -3.50 -7.62
C VAL A 137 10.39 -2.55 -6.72
N ALA A 138 10.50 -2.82 -5.42
CA ALA A 138 11.26 -1.99 -4.49
C ALA A 138 12.78 -2.15 -4.61
N ASP A 139 13.28 -3.20 -5.28
CA ASP A 139 14.72 -3.44 -5.42
C ASP A 139 15.45 -2.26 -6.09
N GLY A 140 16.52 -1.77 -5.48
CA GLY A 140 17.29 -0.64 -5.99
C GLY A 140 16.68 0.74 -5.71
N LEU A 141 15.53 0.83 -5.04
CA LEU A 141 14.98 2.12 -4.58
C LEU A 141 15.51 2.57 -3.22
N CYS A 142 15.95 1.61 -2.39
CA CYS A 142 16.47 1.88 -1.06
C CYS A 142 17.41 0.76 -0.59
N HIS A 143 18.21 1.03 0.44
CA HIS A 143 18.88 -0.02 1.18
C HIS A 143 17.86 -0.73 2.08
N ARG A 144 17.71 -2.04 1.91
CA ARG A 144 16.81 -2.86 2.70
C ARG A 144 17.38 -3.05 4.12
N PRO A 145 16.62 -2.79 5.19
CA PRO A 145 17.08 -3.07 6.54
C PRO A 145 17.42 -4.55 6.74
N GLU A 146 18.52 -4.83 7.43
CA GLU A 146 18.99 -6.19 7.74
C GLU A 146 18.52 -6.70 9.11
N THR A 147 17.81 -5.87 9.88
CA THR A 147 17.29 -6.25 11.21
C THR A 147 15.95 -6.96 11.12
N ASN A 148 15.64 -7.81 12.09
CA ASN A 148 14.31 -8.40 12.28
C ASN A 148 13.94 -8.36 13.78
N PRO A 149 12.87 -7.65 14.21
CA PRO A 149 11.96 -6.86 13.40
C PRO A 149 12.64 -5.71 12.62
N ALA A 150 12.18 -5.46 11.40
CA ALA A 150 12.63 -4.36 10.56
C ALA A 150 11.72 -3.14 10.74
N THR A 151 12.26 -1.93 10.60
CA THR A 151 11.47 -0.70 10.53
C THR A 151 11.64 -0.05 9.16
N ILE A 152 10.51 0.22 8.49
CA ILE A 152 10.46 0.99 7.25
C ILE A 152 9.85 2.35 7.54
N VAL A 153 10.54 3.41 7.14
CA VAL A 153 10.06 4.79 7.24
C VAL A 153 9.62 5.26 5.85
N PHE A 154 8.32 5.40 5.65
CA PHE A 154 7.75 5.91 4.40
C PHE A 154 7.69 7.44 4.41
N GLU A 155 8.20 8.08 3.37
CA GLU A 155 7.94 9.50 3.09
C GLU A 155 6.67 9.63 2.23
N HIS A 156 5.66 10.31 2.73
CA HIS A 156 4.44 10.64 2.01
C HIS A 156 4.29 12.16 1.86
N SER A 157 3.28 12.64 1.13
CA SER A 157 3.16 14.07 0.77
C SER A 157 3.19 15.02 1.98
N LEU A 158 2.56 14.63 3.10
CA LEU A 158 2.53 15.44 4.33
C LEU A 158 3.56 15.09 5.42
N GLY A 159 4.56 14.26 5.17
CA GLY A 159 5.53 13.86 6.21
C GLY A 159 6.00 12.42 6.09
N SER A 160 6.07 11.71 7.21
CA SER A 160 6.53 10.32 7.23
C SER A 160 5.74 9.42 8.16
N MET A 161 5.82 8.11 7.90
CA MET A 161 5.21 7.07 8.71
C MET A 161 6.18 5.89 8.88
N SER A 162 6.48 5.56 10.14
CA SER A 162 7.24 4.35 10.48
C SER A 162 6.33 3.14 10.63
N VAL A 163 6.74 2.02 10.05
CA VAL A 163 6.07 0.72 10.13
C VAL A 163 7.10 -0.33 10.53
N GLY A 164 6.86 -1.01 11.64
CA GLY A 164 7.65 -2.17 12.05
C GLY A 164 7.07 -3.46 11.48
N LEU A 165 7.92 -4.39 11.07
CA LEU A 165 7.55 -5.74 10.63
C LEU A 165 8.45 -6.79 11.26
N ASP A 166 7.84 -7.75 11.94
CA ASP A 166 8.43 -9.07 12.22
C ASP A 166 8.01 -9.99 11.07
N TYR A 167 8.99 -10.51 10.34
CA TYR A 167 8.75 -11.28 9.13
C TYR A 167 9.64 -12.52 9.04
N ASP A 168 9.13 -13.57 8.43
CA ASP A 168 9.86 -14.77 8.06
C ASP A 168 9.87 -14.88 6.53
N TYR A 169 11.04 -14.69 5.93
CA TYR A 169 11.20 -14.76 4.49
C TYR A 169 11.29 -16.21 4.02
N ARG A 170 10.27 -16.64 3.27
CA ARG A 170 10.13 -17.98 2.69
C ARG A 170 9.80 -17.91 1.19
N GLY A 171 10.35 -16.90 0.50
CA GLY A 171 10.04 -16.64 -0.90
C GLY A 171 8.57 -16.28 -1.12
N LEU A 172 7.89 -17.00 -2.03
CA LEU A 172 6.47 -16.76 -2.36
C LEU A 172 5.51 -17.03 -1.19
N HIS A 173 5.97 -17.77 -0.18
CA HIS A 173 5.20 -18.14 1.01
C HIS A 173 5.68 -17.40 2.27
N SER A 174 6.35 -16.25 2.10
CA SER A 174 6.78 -15.42 3.22
C SER A 174 5.61 -15.03 4.11
N VAL A 175 5.87 -14.92 5.41
CA VAL A 175 4.86 -14.63 6.43
C VAL A 175 5.29 -13.39 7.21
N VAL A 176 4.35 -12.47 7.40
CA VAL A 176 4.47 -11.39 8.38
C VAL A 176 3.85 -11.86 9.69
N ASN A 177 4.68 -12.11 10.69
CA ASN A 177 4.26 -12.56 12.02
C ASN A 177 3.55 -11.43 12.78
N ALA A 178 4.11 -10.22 12.71
CA ALA A 178 3.53 -9.05 13.33
C ALA A 178 3.87 -7.77 12.54
N ALA A 179 2.91 -6.85 12.49
CA ALA A 179 3.13 -5.49 12.00
C ALA A 179 2.84 -4.47 13.10
N HIS A 180 3.72 -3.48 13.26
CA HIS A 180 3.64 -2.47 14.33
C HIS A 180 3.50 -1.07 13.77
N ILE A 181 2.52 -0.33 14.27
CA ILE A 181 2.31 1.08 13.92
C ILE A 181 1.97 1.87 15.17
N THR A 182 2.57 3.06 15.30
CA THR A 182 2.20 4.02 16.35
C THR A 182 1.15 5.01 15.84
N ARG A 183 0.09 5.20 16.62
CA ARG A 183 -1.02 6.14 16.37
C ARG A 183 -1.39 6.94 17.62
N THR A 184 -2.14 8.01 17.40
CA THR A 184 -2.78 8.82 18.44
C THR A 184 -4.29 8.75 18.26
N ALA A 185 -5.04 8.93 19.34
CA ALA A 185 -6.50 9.04 19.31
C ALA A 185 -6.95 10.02 20.40
N ARG A 186 -8.03 10.76 20.15
CA ARG A 186 -8.61 11.73 21.09
C ARG A 186 -10.13 11.73 20.93
N LYS A 187 -10.87 11.59 22.03
CA LYS A 187 -12.33 11.77 22.02
C LYS A 187 -12.66 13.22 21.67
N LEU A 188 -13.45 13.44 20.62
CA LEU A 188 -13.87 14.77 20.17
C LEU A 188 -15.24 15.17 20.73
N SER A 189 -16.18 14.23 20.80
CA SER A 189 -17.54 14.44 21.30
C SER A 189 -18.09 13.17 21.97
N SER A 190 -19.14 13.32 22.77
CA SER A 190 -19.88 12.25 23.44
C SER A 190 -21.33 12.69 23.58
N GLY A 191 -22.28 11.97 22.99
CA GLY A 191 -23.69 12.36 23.00
C GLY A 191 -24.57 11.43 22.18
N LEU A 192 -25.80 11.88 21.90
CA LEU A 192 -26.79 11.18 21.08
C LEU A 192 -26.78 11.72 19.64
N ILE A 193 -26.86 10.82 18.66
CA ILE A 193 -27.06 11.16 17.25
C ILE A 193 -28.53 10.91 16.93
N TYR A 194 -29.20 11.91 16.36
CA TYR A 194 -30.58 11.80 15.91
C TYR A 194 -30.61 11.79 14.39
N ALA A 195 -31.41 10.89 13.82
CA ALA A 195 -31.65 10.76 12.40
C ALA A 195 -33.17 10.79 12.13
N PRO A 196 -33.65 11.42 11.04
CA PRO A 196 -35.07 11.37 10.69
C PRO A 196 -35.57 9.94 10.50
N ASN A 197 -36.80 9.65 10.91
CA ASN A 197 -37.37 8.32 10.72
C ASN A 197 -37.53 7.95 9.23
N SER A 198 -37.74 8.95 8.36
CA SER A 198 -37.96 8.75 6.92
C SER A 198 -36.78 8.16 6.15
N ILE A 199 -35.56 8.14 6.73
CA ILE A 199 -34.37 7.54 6.10
C ILE A 199 -34.07 6.12 6.59
N TRP A 200 -34.82 5.62 7.59
CA TRP A 200 -34.79 4.24 8.07
C TRP A 200 -36.02 3.50 7.52
N VAL A 201 -35.99 3.18 6.23
CA VAL A 201 -37.01 2.33 5.57
C VAL A 201 -36.61 0.87 5.66
#